data_AF-A0A167V1S6-F1
#
_entry.id   AF-A0A167V1S6-F1
#
_cell.length_a   1.000
_cell.length_b   1.000
_cell.length_c   1.000
_cell.angle_alpha   90.00
_cell.angle_beta   90.00
_cell.angle_gamma   90.00
#
_symmetry.space_group_name_H-M   'P 1'
#
loop_
_entity.id
_entity.type
_entity.pdbx_description
1 polymer ?
#
loop_
_entity_poly.entity_id
_entity_poly.type
_entity_poly.pdbx_seq_one_letter_code
_entity_poly.pdbx_strand_id
1 'polypeptide(L)'
;MSLIGTLVFGTACLATTSFFNYSPYMAQTSAPTSPWADAPIVLVATPQHLTGKTDLFTAGATHMALVHNSMIRGFNSIYQQAPYVAADDEPALARDFVQYALTWASFVTSHHHDEEDNLFVQVSTLLHDDTVWAETRREHDAFIDGVAQFQTYLQSTLSSELSADELLRIMDSFRAPLEEHLHSEVRTIAALAAHPRAPLEGSDEAAAAAAVFKAWGKKTVMKAGVLDVVPFFLLNLDRTFEDGRWARWPPMPAPVRWVLANVVGTYHGNWWRFASCSSDGSPRELLALELHAKKKKEKTGAQQGQAKSAATSAGENPTARADEL
;
A
#
# COMPACT_ATOMS: atom_id res chain seq x y z
N MET A 1 35.61 23.04 20.66
CA MET A 1 35.08 22.05 19.69
C MET A 1 35.28 22.61 18.29
N SER A 2 35.79 21.81 17.35
CA SER A 2 35.96 22.24 15.95
C SER A 2 34.59 22.44 15.29
N LEU A 3 34.48 23.40 14.36
CA LEU A 3 33.27 23.66 13.57
C LEU A 3 32.72 22.39 12.91
N ILE A 4 33.65 21.52 12.47
CA ILE A 4 33.34 20.21 11.89
C ILE A 4 32.71 19.27 12.94
N GLY A 5 33.24 19.26 14.16
CA GLY A 5 32.71 18.45 15.26
C GLY A 5 31.29 18.86 15.66
N THR A 6 31.02 20.17 15.70
CA THR A 6 29.67 20.70 15.99
C THR A 6 28.68 20.37 14.86
N LEU A 7 29.10 20.49 13.60
CA LEU A 7 28.25 20.15 12.44
C LEU A 7 27.91 18.66 12.38
N VAL A 8 28.90 17.79 12.62
CA VAL A 8 28.70 16.33 12.64
C VAL A 8 27.76 15.93 13.78
N PHE A 9 27.96 16.49 14.98
CA PHE A 9 27.10 16.21 16.13
C PHE A 9 25.67 16.70 15.90
N GLY A 10 25.48 17.93 15.39
CA GLY A 10 24.17 18.48 15.06
C GLY A 10 23.42 17.64 14.02
N THR A 11 24.11 17.20 12.97
CA THR A 11 23.54 16.31 11.93
C THR A 11 23.13 14.97 12.51
N ALA A 12 23.95 14.38 13.39
CA ALA A 12 23.64 13.12 14.05
C ALA A 12 22.40 13.25 14.97
N CYS A 13 22.28 14.35 15.72
CA CYS A 13 21.11 14.62 16.56
C CYS A 13 19.83 14.78 15.73
N LEU A 14 19.88 15.50 14.60
CA LEU A 14 18.73 15.66 13.71
C LEU A 14 18.32 14.34 13.06
N ALA A 15 19.28 13.55 12.58
CA ALA A 15 19.00 12.23 12.00
C ALA A 15 18.38 11.28 13.02
N THR A 16 18.91 11.27 14.25
CA THR A 16 18.39 10.46 15.36
C THR A 16 16.96 10.89 15.70
N THR A 17 16.74 12.18 15.90
CA THR A 17 15.40 12.74 16.22
C THR A 17 14.40 12.44 15.12
N SER A 18 14.81 12.56 13.85
CA SER A 18 13.97 12.23 12.71
C SER A 18 13.57 10.76 12.73
N PHE A 19 14.51 9.84 12.93
CA PHE A 19 14.23 8.40 13.04
C PHE A 19 13.23 8.10 14.16
N PHE A 20 13.43 8.65 15.36
CA PHE A 20 12.54 8.39 16.49
C PHE A 20 11.11 8.93 16.28
N ASN A 21 10.94 10.01 15.52
CA ASN A 21 9.64 10.65 15.31
C ASN A 21 8.91 10.15 14.06
N TYR A 22 9.64 9.73 13.02
CA TYR A 22 9.08 9.49 11.69
C TYR A 22 9.36 8.08 11.15
N SER A 23 10.19 7.26 11.80
CA SER A 23 10.41 5.90 11.31
C SER A 23 9.13 5.07 11.41
N PRO A 24 8.76 4.31 10.35
CA PRO A 24 7.72 3.27 10.45
C PRO A 24 7.97 2.23 11.55
N TYR A 25 9.22 2.08 12.01
CA TYR A 25 9.56 1.22 13.14
C TYR A 25 8.98 1.72 14.47
N MET A 26 8.88 3.04 14.64
CA MET A 26 8.39 3.67 15.87
C MET A 26 6.87 3.85 15.88
N ALA A 27 6.21 3.61 14.75
CA ALA A 27 4.77 3.70 14.66
C ALA A 27 4.10 2.65 15.56
N GLN A 28 3.28 3.11 16.50
CA GLN A 28 2.38 2.21 17.23
C GLN A 28 1.27 1.76 16.27
N THR A 29 1.15 0.45 16.11
CA THR A 29 0.16 -0.17 15.25
C THR A 29 -0.62 -1.22 16.06
N SER A 30 -1.83 -1.51 15.62
CA SER A 30 -2.67 -2.57 16.16
C SER A 30 -3.13 -3.48 15.04
N ALA A 31 -3.44 -4.73 15.36
CA ALA A 31 -3.99 -5.65 14.37
C ALA A 31 -5.39 -5.18 13.91
N PRO A 32 -5.80 -5.45 12.66
CA PRO A 32 -7.12 -5.07 12.17
C PRO A 32 -8.25 -5.67 13.02
N THR A 33 -9.25 -4.84 13.32
CA THR A 33 -10.47 -5.17 14.08
C THR A 33 -11.74 -5.13 13.22
N SER A 34 -11.60 -4.69 11.97
CA SER A 34 -12.64 -4.58 10.95
C SER A 34 -12.09 -5.10 9.60
N PRO A 35 -12.89 -5.22 8.53
CA PRO A 35 -12.36 -5.59 7.22
C PRO A 35 -11.15 -4.71 6.87
N TRP A 36 -10.02 -5.36 6.60
CA TRP A 36 -8.75 -4.70 6.32
C TRP A 36 -8.71 -4.25 4.85
N ALA A 37 -7.55 -3.90 4.31
CA ALA A 37 -7.34 -3.46 2.93
C ALA A 37 -7.57 -4.56 1.87
N ASP A 38 -8.58 -5.43 2.03
CA ASP A 38 -8.97 -6.54 1.14
C ASP A 38 -10.11 -6.17 0.18
N ALA A 39 -10.61 -4.93 0.26
CA ALA A 39 -11.69 -4.40 -0.57
C ALA A 39 -11.44 -2.92 -0.90
N PRO A 40 -11.92 -2.43 -2.06
CA PRO A 40 -12.84 -3.11 -2.97
C PRO A 40 -12.19 -4.03 -4.02
N ILE A 41 -10.90 -3.93 -4.29
CA ILE A 41 -10.22 -4.82 -5.25
C ILE A 41 -9.74 -6.08 -4.51
N VAL A 42 -10.09 -7.25 -5.03
CA VAL A 42 -9.67 -8.54 -4.43
C VAL A 42 -8.21 -8.82 -4.75
N LEU A 43 -7.48 -9.44 -3.81
CA LEU A 43 -6.10 -9.86 -4.05
C LEU A 43 -6.00 -10.97 -5.08
N VAL A 44 -4.90 -10.95 -5.84
CA VAL A 44 -4.55 -11.99 -6.80
C VAL A 44 -3.91 -13.17 -6.05
N ALA A 45 -4.55 -14.34 -6.10
CA ALA A 45 -3.94 -15.58 -5.62
C ALA A 45 -2.70 -15.93 -6.46
N THR A 46 -1.62 -16.39 -5.82
CA THR A 46 -0.38 -16.67 -6.55
C THR A 46 -0.48 -17.98 -7.34
N PRO A 47 -0.02 -18.00 -8.60
CA PRO A 47 0.01 -19.23 -9.40
C PRO A 47 0.76 -20.39 -8.74
N GLN A 48 1.85 -20.13 -8.02
CA GLN A 48 2.57 -21.16 -7.25
C GLN A 48 1.73 -21.72 -6.09
N HIS A 49 0.90 -20.90 -5.45
CA HIS A 49 -0.05 -21.37 -4.45
C HIS A 49 -1.14 -22.24 -5.04
N LEU A 50 -1.75 -21.80 -6.14
CA LEU A 50 -2.85 -22.50 -6.79
C LEU A 50 -2.43 -23.84 -7.41
N THR A 51 -1.23 -23.91 -7.99
CA THR A 51 -0.84 -25.04 -8.86
C THR A 51 0.28 -25.92 -8.29
N GLY A 52 1.07 -25.41 -7.34
CA GLY A 52 2.29 -26.06 -6.86
C GLY A 52 3.44 -26.12 -7.86
N LYS A 53 3.27 -25.61 -9.10
CA LYS A 53 4.32 -25.60 -10.12
C LYS A 53 5.39 -24.56 -9.80
N THR A 54 6.60 -24.77 -10.33
CA THR A 54 7.76 -23.88 -10.12
C THR A 54 8.46 -23.51 -11.41
N ASP A 55 7.83 -23.77 -12.57
CA ASP A 55 8.37 -23.40 -13.87
C ASP A 55 8.56 -21.88 -13.99
N LEU A 56 9.35 -21.48 -14.98
CA LEU A 56 9.76 -20.10 -15.23
C LEU A 56 8.59 -19.11 -15.20
N PHE A 57 7.51 -19.44 -15.90
CA PHE A 57 6.38 -18.55 -16.10
C PHE A 57 5.41 -18.58 -14.92
N THR A 58 5.22 -19.74 -14.27
CA THR A 58 4.49 -19.81 -12.99
C THR A 58 5.18 -19.00 -11.88
N ALA A 59 6.51 -19.07 -11.81
CA ALA A 59 7.31 -18.28 -10.87
C ALA A 59 7.21 -16.78 -11.22
N GLY A 60 7.38 -16.41 -12.49
CA GLY A 60 7.24 -15.03 -12.96
C GLY A 60 5.86 -14.43 -12.64
N ALA A 61 4.79 -15.17 -12.92
CA ALA A 61 3.42 -14.75 -12.62
C ALA A 61 3.16 -14.62 -11.11
N THR A 62 3.83 -15.44 -10.28
CA THR A 62 3.78 -15.29 -8.82
C THR A 62 4.49 -14.05 -8.33
N HIS A 63 5.64 -13.71 -8.91
CA HIS A 63 6.29 -12.44 -8.64
C HIS A 63 5.37 -11.26 -9.01
N MET A 64 4.69 -11.34 -10.15
CA MET A 64 3.75 -10.31 -10.59
C MET A 64 2.58 -10.16 -9.62
N ALA A 65 1.92 -11.27 -9.25
CA ALA A 65 0.82 -11.26 -8.29
C ALA A 65 1.20 -10.62 -6.95
N LEU A 66 2.42 -10.84 -6.45
CA LEU A 66 2.88 -10.25 -5.19
C LEU A 66 3.14 -8.73 -5.29
N VAL A 67 3.63 -8.25 -6.44
CA VAL A 67 3.75 -6.81 -6.72
C VAL A 67 2.35 -6.19 -6.80
N HIS A 68 1.45 -6.80 -7.58
CA HIS A 68 0.05 -6.37 -7.74
C HIS A 68 -0.67 -6.32 -6.41
N ASN A 69 -0.49 -7.31 -5.53
CA ASN A 69 -1.12 -7.32 -4.23
C ASN A 69 -0.66 -6.14 -3.35
N SER A 70 0.57 -5.66 -3.47
CA SER A 70 1.00 -4.43 -2.79
C SER A 70 0.28 -3.19 -3.33
N MET A 71 0.07 -3.11 -4.66
CA MET A 71 -0.72 -2.03 -5.28
C MET A 71 -2.20 -2.09 -4.89
N ILE A 72 -2.79 -3.29 -4.87
CA ILE A 72 -4.18 -3.52 -4.46
C ILE A 72 -4.38 -3.10 -3.00
N ARG A 73 -3.47 -3.51 -2.11
CA ARG A 73 -3.46 -3.09 -0.71
C ARG A 73 -3.36 -1.58 -0.55
N GLY A 74 -2.55 -0.94 -1.39
CA GLY A 74 -2.46 0.52 -1.47
C GLY A 74 -3.74 1.20 -1.96
N PHE A 75 -4.36 0.69 -3.03
CA PHE A 75 -5.63 1.21 -3.54
C PHE A 75 -6.73 1.07 -2.48
N ASN A 76 -6.86 -0.11 -1.91
CA ASN A 76 -7.87 -0.44 -0.91
C ASN A 76 -7.70 0.39 0.37
N SER A 77 -6.47 0.62 0.83
CA SER A 77 -6.21 1.46 2.01
C SER A 77 -6.59 2.93 1.75
N ILE A 78 -6.35 3.45 0.54
CA ILE A 78 -6.77 4.81 0.14
C ILE A 78 -8.30 4.88 0.11
N TYR A 79 -8.94 3.94 -0.60
CA TYR A 79 -10.40 3.90 -0.77
C TYR A 79 -11.13 3.90 0.57
N GLN A 80 -10.67 3.06 1.52
CA GLN A 80 -11.32 2.93 2.82
C GLN A 80 -11.08 4.12 3.75
N GLN A 81 -9.91 4.76 3.67
CA GLN A 81 -9.55 5.84 4.59
C GLN A 81 -10.04 7.22 4.12
N ALA A 82 -10.24 7.42 2.81
CA ALA A 82 -10.61 8.72 2.24
C ALA A 82 -11.79 9.43 2.93
N PRO A 83 -12.93 8.76 3.23
CA PRO A 83 -14.07 9.42 3.90
C PRO A 83 -13.73 9.95 5.30
N TYR A 84 -12.87 9.22 6.03
CA TYR A 84 -12.51 9.57 7.39
C TYR A 84 -11.44 10.65 7.45
N VAL A 85 -10.52 10.66 6.48
CA VAL A 85 -9.51 11.71 6.36
C VAL A 85 -10.16 13.03 5.94
N ALA A 86 -11.07 13.01 4.96
CA ALA A 86 -11.75 14.23 4.51
C ALA A 86 -12.69 14.82 5.56
N ALA A 87 -13.24 13.98 6.46
CA ALA A 87 -14.06 14.43 7.58
C ALA A 87 -13.25 14.83 8.82
N ASP A 88 -11.92 14.72 8.79
CA ASP A 88 -11.04 15.14 9.88
C ASP A 88 -10.65 16.61 9.70
N ASP A 89 -10.76 17.40 10.77
CA ASP A 89 -10.45 18.84 10.75
C ASP A 89 -8.92 19.13 10.81
N GLU A 90 -8.08 18.11 10.64
CA GLU A 90 -6.60 18.16 10.74
C GLU A 90 -5.95 18.29 9.34
N PRO A 91 -5.55 19.50 8.88
CA PRO A 91 -5.07 19.69 7.50
C PRO A 91 -3.75 18.97 7.21
N ALA A 92 -2.93 18.73 8.25
CA ALA A 92 -1.69 17.96 8.11
C ALA A 92 -1.97 16.49 7.77
N LEU A 93 -3.02 15.89 8.37
CA LEU A 93 -3.43 14.51 8.12
C LEU A 93 -3.86 14.33 6.66
N ALA A 94 -4.69 15.25 6.15
CA ALA A 94 -5.13 15.24 4.76
C ALA A 94 -3.94 15.37 3.78
N ARG A 95 -3.00 16.27 4.05
CA ARG A 95 -1.80 16.44 3.21
C ARG A 95 -0.94 15.18 3.17
N ASP A 96 -0.69 14.56 4.32
CA ASP A 96 0.11 13.33 4.41
C ASP A 96 -0.58 12.17 3.69
N PHE A 97 -1.92 12.09 3.76
CA PHE A 97 -2.73 11.12 3.03
C PHE A 97 -2.65 11.33 1.51
N VAL A 98 -2.77 12.58 1.05
CA VAL A 98 -2.66 12.93 -0.37
C VAL A 98 -1.29 12.52 -0.92
N GLN A 99 -0.20 12.72 -0.17
CA GLN A 99 1.14 12.30 -0.61
C GLN A 99 1.31 10.78 -0.65
N TYR A 100 0.74 10.07 0.33
CA TYR A 100 0.66 8.60 0.29
C TYR A 100 -0.10 8.11 -0.95
N ALA A 101 -1.23 8.73 -1.27
CA ALA A 101 -2.04 8.39 -2.43
C ALA A 101 -1.36 8.74 -3.77
N LEU A 102 -0.64 9.86 -3.86
CA LEU A 102 0.18 10.20 -5.02
C LEU A 102 1.34 9.21 -5.22
N THR A 103 1.91 8.70 -4.13
CA THR A 103 2.95 7.65 -4.20
C THR A 103 2.39 6.36 -4.81
N TRP A 104 1.14 5.99 -4.49
CA TRP A 104 0.46 4.86 -5.13
C TRP A 104 0.34 5.05 -6.65
N ALA A 105 -0.09 6.23 -7.11
CA ALA A 105 -0.20 6.53 -8.54
C ALA A 105 1.15 6.47 -9.25
N SER A 106 2.21 6.99 -8.62
CA SER A 106 3.60 6.88 -9.10
C SER A 106 4.04 5.41 -9.21
N PHE A 107 3.71 4.58 -8.21
CA PHE A 107 4.05 3.17 -8.24
C PHE A 107 3.35 2.43 -9.39
N VAL A 108 2.05 2.60 -9.57
CA VAL A 108 1.30 1.98 -10.68
C VAL A 108 1.85 2.43 -12.03
N THR A 109 2.05 3.74 -12.21
CA THR A 109 2.54 4.30 -13.48
C THR A 109 3.96 3.83 -13.81
N SER A 110 4.86 3.77 -12.82
CA SER A 110 6.24 3.33 -13.04
C SER A 110 6.35 1.83 -13.29
N HIS A 111 5.51 1.01 -12.64
CA HIS A 111 5.41 -0.43 -12.88
C HIS A 111 4.96 -0.71 -14.31
N HIS A 112 3.84 -0.11 -14.72
CA HIS A 112 3.30 -0.17 -16.07
C HIS A 112 4.35 0.17 -17.15
N HIS A 113 5.04 1.31 -17.03
CA HIS A 113 6.06 1.68 -18.00
C HIS A 113 7.23 0.69 -18.03
N ASP A 114 7.65 0.16 -16.87
CA ASP A 114 8.77 -0.79 -16.82
C ASP A 114 8.42 -2.15 -17.44
N GLU A 115 7.14 -2.54 -17.39
CA GLU A 115 6.62 -3.71 -18.10
C GLU A 115 6.69 -3.51 -19.61
N GLU A 116 6.15 -2.40 -20.12
CA GLU A 116 6.14 -2.11 -21.55
C GLU A 116 7.53 -1.94 -22.13
N ASP A 117 8.38 -1.17 -21.45
CA ASP A 117 9.73 -0.85 -21.90
C ASP A 117 10.69 -2.05 -21.82
N ASN A 118 10.43 -3.00 -20.92
CA ASN A 118 11.39 -4.07 -20.62
C ASN A 118 10.79 -5.47 -20.58
N LEU A 119 9.82 -5.73 -19.70
CA LEU A 119 9.30 -7.08 -19.46
C LEU A 119 8.72 -7.64 -20.75
N PHE A 120 7.79 -6.91 -21.36
CA PHE A 120 7.08 -7.35 -22.54
C PHE A 120 8.02 -7.61 -23.71
N VAL A 121 8.98 -6.70 -23.94
CA VAL A 121 10.02 -6.84 -24.96
C VAL A 121 10.87 -8.10 -24.74
N GLN A 122 11.31 -8.35 -23.50
CA GLN A 122 12.15 -9.50 -23.18
C GLN A 122 11.41 -10.83 -23.35
N VAL A 123 10.13 -10.88 -22.95
CA VAL A 123 9.32 -12.10 -23.13
C VAL A 123 8.98 -12.34 -24.59
N SER A 124 8.58 -11.32 -25.34
CA SER A 124 8.32 -11.47 -26.78
C SER A 124 9.57 -11.92 -27.53
N THR A 125 10.75 -11.41 -27.16
CA THR A 125 12.04 -11.87 -27.71
C THR A 125 12.30 -13.33 -27.37
N LEU A 126 12.10 -13.73 -26.11
CA LEU A 126 12.30 -15.11 -25.65
C LEU A 126 11.40 -16.09 -26.39
N LEU A 127 10.12 -15.74 -26.55
CA LEU A 127 9.12 -16.59 -27.19
C LEU A 127 9.11 -16.49 -28.71
N HIS A 128 9.82 -15.51 -29.28
CA HIS A 128 9.71 -15.09 -30.68
C HIS A 128 8.26 -14.82 -31.10
N ASP A 129 7.50 -14.15 -30.23
CA ASP A 129 6.09 -13.84 -30.45
C ASP A 129 5.75 -12.45 -29.87
N ASP A 130 5.55 -11.49 -30.77
CA ASP A 130 5.20 -10.10 -30.42
C ASP A 130 3.70 -9.93 -30.10
N THR A 131 2.89 -10.97 -30.32
CA THR A 131 1.43 -10.93 -30.13
C THR A 131 0.98 -11.28 -28.72
N VAL A 132 1.86 -11.89 -27.90
CA VAL A 132 1.51 -12.39 -26.56
C VAL A 132 1.00 -11.31 -25.60
N TRP A 133 1.33 -10.03 -25.83
CA TRP A 133 0.95 -8.89 -25.00
C TRP A 133 -0.13 -8.00 -25.60
N ALA A 134 -0.78 -8.44 -26.68
CA ALA A 134 -1.77 -7.61 -27.36
C ALA A 134 -2.96 -7.24 -26.46
N GLU A 135 -3.41 -8.16 -25.61
CA GLU A 135 -4.52 -7.89 -24.69
C GLU A 135 -4.08 -7.10 -23.47
N THR A 136 -2.95 -7.47 -22.84
CA THR A 136 -2.40 -6.73 -21.69
C THR A 136 -2.18 -5.25 -22.00
N ARG A 137 -1.74 -4.91 -23.21
CA ARG A 137 -1.62 -3.50 -23.65
C ARG A 137 -2.97 -2.78 -23.79
N ARG A 138 -4.05 -3.48 -24.19
CA ARG A 138 -5.39 -2.87 -24.19
C ARG A 138 -5.92 -2.67 -22.78
N GLU A 139 -5.62 -3.60 -21.88
CA GLU A 139 -5.98 -3.50 -20.47
C GLU A 139 -5.28 -2.31 -19.81
N HIS A 140 -3.99 -2.08 -20.10
CA HIS A 140 -3.24 -0.88 -19.74
C HIS A 140 -3.94 0.41 -20.17
N ASP A 141 -4.27 0.53 -21.47
CA ASP A 141 -4.98 1.69 -22.02
C ASP A 141 -6.33 1.93 -21.31
N ALA A 142 -6.98 0.88 -20.81
CA ALA A 142 -8.31 0.97 -20.21
C ALA A 142 -8.35 1.62 -18.81
N PHE A 143 -7.24 1.67 -18.06
CA PHE A 143 -7.21 2.26 -16.72
C PHE A 143 -6.27 3.46 -16.56
N ILE A 144 -5.27 3.63 -17.44
CA ILE A 144 -4.20 4.62 -17.24
C ILE A 144 -4.72 6.07 -17.21
N ASP A 145 -5.72 6.40 -18.02
CA ASP A 145 -6.37 7.72 -18.01
C ASP A 145 -7.07 8.01 -16.67
N GLY A 146 -7.61 6.99 -16.02
CA GLY A 146 -8.21 7.12 -14.70
C GLY A 146 -7.16 7.37 -13.61
N VAL A 147 -6.00 6.71 -13.69
CA VAL A 147 -4.86 6.97 -12.80
C VAL A 147 -4.32 8.40 -13.00
N ALA A 148 -4.27 8.89 -14.23
CA ALA A 148 -3.89 10.27 -14.53
C ALA A 148 -4.88 11.30 -13.95
N GLN A 149 -6.19 11.02 -14.04
CA GLN A 149 -7.23 11.85 -13.40
C GLN A 149 -7.09 11.86 -11.87
N PHE A 150 -6.86 10.69 -11.27
CA PHE A 150 -6.61 10.54 -9.84
C PHE A 150 -5.42 11.38 -9.38
N GLN A 151 -4.29 11.30 -10.09
CA GLN A 151 -3.10 12.09 -9.79
C GLN A 151 -3.39 13.60 -9.92
N THR A 152 -4.04 14.02 -11.00
CA THR A 152 -4.39 15.43 -11.24
C THR A 152 -5.26 16.00 -10.13
N TYR A 153 -6.29 15.24 -9.73
CA TYR A 153 -7.17 15.62 -8.64
C TYR A 153 -6.41 15.78 -7.32
N LEU A 154 -5.63 14.77 -6.92
CA LEU A 154 -4.87 14.83 -5.67
C LEU A 154 -3.86 15.98 -5.65
N GLN A 155 -3.19 16.25 -6.76
CA GLN A 155 -2.29 17.41 -6.87
C GLN A 155 -3.03 18.73 -6.66
N SER A 156 -4.26 18.86 -7.16
CA SER A 156 -5.10 20.05 -6.94
C SER A 156 -5.53 20.23 -5.48
N THR A 157 -5.67 19.14 -4.72
CA THR A 157 -5.98 19.16 -3.28
C THR A 157 -4.79 19.54 -2.39
N LEU A 158 -3.59 19.72 -2.95
CA LEU A 158 -2.48 20.31 -2.19
C LEU A 158 -2.69 21.79 -1.88
N SER A 159 -3.56 22.47 -2.64
CA SER A 159 -3.93 23.88 -2.47
C SER A 159 -5.43 24.09 -2.18
N SER A 160 -6.20 23.01 -2.01
CA SER A 160 -7.65 23.03 -1.76
C SER A 160 -8.08 21.88 -0.83
N GLU A 161 -9.33 21.86 -0.40
CA GLU A 161 -9.84 20.81 0.48
C GLU A 161 -10.01 19.47 -0.27
N LEU A 162 -9.70 18.36 0.41
CA LEU A 162 -9.93 17.02 -0.10
C LEU A 162 -11.42 16.67 -0.01
N SER A 163 -12.02 16.33 -1.15
CA SER A 163 -13.36 15.77 -1.23
C SER A 163 -13.28 14.25 -1.36
N ALA A 164 -13.75 13.53 -0.33
CA ALA A 164 -13.80 12.08 -0.38
C ALA A 164 -14.70 11.58 -1.52
N ASP A 165 -15.85 12.22 -1.74
CA ASP A 165 -16.79 11.81 -2.79
C ASP A 165 -16.17 11.91 -4.18
N GLU A 166 -15.44 12.99 -4.46
CA GLU A 166 -14.76 13.16 -5.75
C GLU A 166 -13.59 12.17 -5.91
N LEU A 167 -12.80 11.97 -4.86
CA LEU A 167 -11.72 10.97 -4.87
C LEU A 167 -12.27 9.57 -5.17
N LEU A 168 -13.33 9.17 -4.46
CA LEU A 168 -13.95 7.85 -4.63
C LEU A 168 -14.60 7.71 -6.02
N ARG A 169 -15.27 8.75 -6.51
CA ARG A 169 -15.83 8.77 -7.88
C ARG A 169 -14.74 8.54 -8.93
N ILE A 170 -13.57 9.17 -8.78
CA ILE A 170 -12.44 8.96 -9.69
C ILE A 170 -11.90 7.54 -9.54
N MET A 171 -11.66 7.06 -8.31
CA MET A 171 -11.18 5.69 -8.07
C MET A 171 -12.12 4.64 -8.66
N ASP A 172 -13.44 4.80 -8.48
CA ASP A 172 -14.44 3.89 -9.03
C ASP A 172 -14.48 3.89 -10.57
N SER A 173 -14.06 5.00 -11.22
CA SER A 173 -14.08 5.10 -12.69
C SER A 173 -13.08 4.17 -13.39
N PHE A 174 -11.97 3.81 -12.73
CA PHE A 174 -10.96 2.91 -13.27
C PHE A 174 -10.76 1.64 -12.44
N ARG A 175 -11.48 1.47 -11.33
CA ARG A 175 -11.35 0.31 -10.43
C ARG A 175 -11.51 -1.02 -11.17
N ALA A 176 -12.59 -1.20 -11.92
CA ALA A 176 -12.88 -2.47 -12.58
C ALA A 176 -11.86 -2.80 -13.70
N PRO A 177 -11.50 -1.86 -14.60
CA PRO A 177 -10.41 -2.07 -15.55
C PRO A 177 -9.07 -2.39 -14.89
N LEU A 178 -8.71 -1.69 -13.81
CA LEU A 178 -7.49 -1.97 -13.05
C LEU A 178 -7.52 -3.37 -12.43
N GLU A 179 -8.62 -3.74 -11.78
CA GLU A 179 -8.79 -5.06 -11.17
C GLU A 179 -8.68 -6.18 -12.22
N GLU A 180 -9.33 -6.03 -13.37
CA GLU A 180 -9.24 -7.01 -14.45
C GLU A 180 -7.79 -7.15 -14.92
N HIS A 181 -7.11 -6.04 -15.21
CA HIS A 181 -5.71 -6.04 -15.64
C HIS A 181 -4.80 -6.78 -14.65
N LEU A 182 -4.85 -6.39 -13.37
CA LEU A 182 -3.95 -6.95 -12.33
C LEU A 182 -4.12 -8.47 -12.18
N HIS A 183 -5.31 -9.01 -12.46
CA HIS A 183 -5.56 -10.45 -12.47
C HIS A 183 -5.25 -11.10 -13.81
N SER A 184 -5.64 -10.48 -14.92
CA SER A 184 -5.51 -10.99 -16.28
C SER A 184 -4.07 -11.15 -16.69
N GLU A 185 -3.22 -10.18 -16.36
CA GLU A 185 -1.80 -10.26 -16.67
C GLU A 185 -1.13 -11.44 -15.94
N VAL A 186 -1.44 -11.67 -14.67
CA VAL A 186 -0.92 -12.83 -13.91
C VAL A 186 -1.33 -14.14 -14.57
N ARG A 187 -2.58 -14.26 -15.03
CA ARG A 187 -3.06 -15.44 -15.78
C ARG A 187 -2.34 -15.58 -17.12
N THR A 188 -2.15 -14.47 -17.83
CA THR A 188 -1.46 -14.43 -19.14
C THR A 188 -0.02 -14.89 -18.99
N ILE A 189 0.75 -14.32 -18.06
CA ILE A 189 2.12 -14.73 -17.77
C ILE A 189 2.18 -16.22 -17.43
N ALA A 190 1.29 -16.72 -16.56
CA ALA A 190 1.28 -18.14 -16.19
C ALA A 190 0.97 -19.06 -17.39
N ALA A 191 0.10 -18.63 -18.31
CA ALA A 191 -0.26 -19.38 -19.50
C ALA A 191 0.90 -19.49 -20.51
N LEU A 192 1.88 -18.59 -20.47
CA LEU A 192 3.07 -18.67 -21.33
C LEU A 192 3.91 -19.94 -21.09
N ALA A 193 3.74 -20.62 -19.94
CA ALA A 193 4.32 -21.94 -19.71
C ALA A 193 3.91 -22.98 -20.77
N ALA A 194 2.74 -22.81 -21.39
CA ALA A 194 2.22 -23.67 -22.45
C ALA A 194 2.60 -23.19 -23.86
N HIS A 195 3.31 -22.06 -23.99
CA HIS A 195 3.70 -21.54 -25.28
C HIS A 195 4.67 -22.50 -25.99
N PRO A 196 4.54 -22.77 -27.31
CA PRO A 196 5.39 -23.74 -28.02
C PRO A 196 6.89 -23.40 -28.00
N ARG A 197 7.22 -22.14 -27.73
CA ARG A 197 8.60 -21.61 -27.62
C ARG A 197 9.00 -21.33 -26.16
N ALA A 198 8.19 -21.71 -25.19
CA ALA A 198 8.57 -21.60 -23.79
C ALA A 198 9.83 -22.45 -23.52
N PRO A 199 10.84 -21.90 -22.84
CA PRO A 199 12.03 -22.67 -22.48
C PRO A 199 11.67 -23.91 -21.67
N LEU A 200 12.26 -25.06 -22.02
CA LEU A 200 12.05 -26.30 -21.28
C LEU A 200 12.57 -26.15 -19.84
N GLU A 201 11.78 -26.60 -18.87
CA GLU A 201 12.17 -26.55 -17.45
C GLU A 201 13.50 -27.29 -17.24
N GLY A 202 14.42 -26.66 -16.49
CA GLY A 202 15.76 -27.18 -16.23
C GLY A 202 16.78 -26.99 -17.36
N SER A 203 16.40 -26.39 -18.50
CA SER A 203 17.35 -26.03 -19.55
C SER A 203 18.20 -24.79 -19.20
N ASP A 204 19.35 -24.65 -19.86
CA ASP A 204 20.19 -23.45 -19.75
C ASP A 204 19.44 -22.18 -20.21
N GLU A 205 18.56 -22.31 -21.20
CA GLU A 205 17.71 -21.22 -21.68
C GLU A 205 16.71 -20.77 -20.61
N ALA A 206 16.05 -21.70 -19.92
CA ALA A 206 15.16 -21.40 -18.81
C ALA A 206 15.91 -20.74 -17.65
N ALA A 207 17.13 -21.20 -17.34
CA ALA A 207 17.97 -20.60 -16.31
C ALA A 207 18.41 -19.17 -16.68
N ALA A 208 18.77 -18.93 -17.94
CA ALA A 208 19.12 -17.62 -18.45
C ALA A 208 17.92 -16.66 -18.39
N ALA A 209 16.74 -17.11 -18.84
CA ALA A 209 15.50 -16.34 -18.76
C ALA A 209 15.13 -16.02 -17.30
N ALA A 210 15.22 -17.00 -16.39
CA ALA A 210 14.96 -16.77 -14.97
C ALA A 210 15.88 -15.71 -14.36
N ALA A 211 17.16 -15.70 -14.74
CA ALA A 211 18.11 -14.67 -14.31
C ALA A 211 17.74 -13.28 -14.83
N VAL A 212 17.24 -13.19 -16.06
CA VAL A 212 16.75 -11.95 -16.66
C VAL A 212 15.51 -11.42 -15.91
N PHE A 213 14.49 -12.25 -15.67
CA PHE A 213 13.32 -11.84 -14.88
C PHE A 213 13.67 -11.44 -13.45
N LYS A 214 14.60 -12.16 -12.81
CA LYS A 214 15.10 -11.80 -11.47
C LYS A 214 15.81 -10.44 -11.47
N ALA A 215 16.58 -10.15 -12.52
CA ALA A 215 17.25 -8.87 -12.68
C ALA A 215 16.25 -7.74 -12.96
N TRP A 216 15.21 -8.01 -13.75
CA TRP A 216 14.10 -7.09 -14.02
C TRP A 216 13.39 -6.71 -12.72
N GLY A 217 12.87 -7.68 -11.95
CA GLY A 217 12.13 -7.38 -10.71
C GLY A 217 12.95 -6.61 -9.67
N LYS A 218 14.28 -6.78 -9.65
CA LYS A 218 15.18 -5.96 -8.81
C LYS A 218 15.27 -4.51 -9.31
N LYS A 219 15.30 -4.29 -10.62
CA LYS A 219 15.41 -2.97 -11.23
C LYS A 219 14.10 -2.19 -11.14
N THR A 220 12.95 -2.83 -11.40
CA THR A 220 11.61 -2.20 -11.37
C THR A 220 11.39 -1.46 -10.05
N VAL A 221 11.60 -2.16 -8.93
CA VAL A 221 11.40 -1.61 -7.58
C VAL A 221 12.39 -0.48 -7.26
N MET A 222 13.65 -0.58 -7.69
CA MET A 222 14.66 0.44 -7.40
C MET A 222 14.58 1.67 -8.31
N LYS A 223 14.07 1.52 -9.55
CA LYS A 223 13.91 2.60 -10.53
C LYS A 223 12.68 3.46 -10.23
N ALA A 224 11.63 2.86 -9.67
CA ALA A 224 10.38 3.55 -9.34
C ALA A 224 10.54 4.65 -8.27
N GLY A 225 11.55 4.53 -7.39
CA GLY A 225 11.90 5.55 -6.41
C GLY A 225 12.26 4.95 -5.06
N VAL A 226 13.52 5.13 -4.65
CA VAL A 226 14.03 4.50 -3.43
C VAL A 226 13.46 5.16 -2.16
N LEU A 227 13.16 6.46 -2.19
CA LEU A 227 12.71 7.21 -1.01
C LEU A 227 11.20 7.13 -0.78
N ASP A 228 10.41 6.80 -1.80
CA ASP A 228 8.96 6.85 -1.81
C ASP A 228 8.33 5.51 -2.20
N VAL A 229 8.53 5.03 -3.43
CA VAL A 229 7.88 3.81 -3.94
C VAL A 229 8.36 2.57 -3.20
N VAL A 230 9.65 2.47 -2.87
CA VAL A 230 10.19 1.32 -2.13
C VAL A 230 9.57 1.18 -0.72
N PRO A 231 9.56 2.22 0.13
CA PRO A 231 8.81 2.17 1.40
C PRO A 231 7.32 1.87 1.20
N PHE A 232 6.66 2.52 0.23
CA PHE A 232 5.25 2.27 -0.07
C PHE A 232 5.00 0.79 -0.36
N PHE A 233 5.79 0.21 -1.27
CA PHE A 233 5.70 -1.19 -1.66
C PHE A 233 5.87 -2.12 -0.46
N LEU A 234 6.91 -1.91 0.36
CA LEU A 234 7.19 -2.77 1.52
C LEU A 234 6.14 -2.64 2.63
N LEU A 235 5.55 -1.46 2.81
CA LEU A 235 4.56 -1.16 3.84
C LEU A 235 3.12 -1.49 3.39
N ASN A 236 2.93 -1.93 2.15
CA ASN A 236 1.69 -2.54 1.67
C ASN A 236 1.86 -4.02 1.28
N LEU A 237 3.04 -4.58 1.52
CA LEU A 237 3.35 -5.99 1.26
C LEU A 237 3.07 -6.85 2.50
N ASP A 238 1.92 -7.52 2.48
CA ASP A 238 1.47 -8.44 3.51
C ASP A 238 2.32 -9.71 3.56
N ARG A 239 3.00 -9.95 4.68
CA ARG A 239 3.80 -11.15 4.90
C ARG A 239 3.00 -12.34 5.43
N THR A 240 1.74 -12.13 5.78
CA THR A 240 0.81 -13.17 6.24
C THR A 240 -0.01 -13.75 5.09
N PHE A 241 0.00 -13.10 3.93
CA PHE A 241 -0.68 -13.55 2.72
C PHE A 241 -0.34 -15.00 2.35
N GLU A 242 -1.38 -15.77 2.01
CA GLU A 242 -1.32 -17.22 1.74
C GLU A 242 -0.57 -17.99 2.83
N ASP A 243 -1.04 -17.84 4.08
CA ASP A 243 -0.48 -18.47 5.28
C ASP A 243 1.01 -18.16 5.50
N GLY A 244 1.43 -16.98 5.05
CA GLY A 244 2.81 -16.51 5.14
C GLY A 244 3.78 -17.25 4.22
N ARG A 245 3.29 -17.95 3.18
CA ARG A 245 4.12 -18.60 2.16
C ARG A 245 5.17 -17.67 1.57
N TRP A 246 4.83 -16.38 1.46
CA TRP A 246 5.67 -15.33 0.88
C TRP A 246 6.33 -14.41 1.91
N ALA A 247 6.38 -14.80 3.19
CA ALA A 247 6.92 -13.97 4.26
C ALA A 247 8.40 -13.55 4.07
N ARG A 248 9.15 -14.23 3.20
CA ARG A 248 10.54 -13.90 2.83
C ARG A 248 10.68 -13.27 1.44
N TRP A 249 9.56 -13.00 0.77
CA TRP A 249 9.54 -12.24 -0.48
C TRP A 249 9.40 -10.74 -0.16
N PRO A 250 10.03 -9.84 -0.95
CA PRO A 250 11.04 -10.14 -1.98
C PRO A 250 12.29 -10.77 -1.35
N PRO A 251 13.07 -11.58 -2.08
CA PRO A 251 14.24 -12.30 -1.57
C PRO A 251 15.40 -11.34 -1.26
N MET A 252 15.24 -10.61 -0.18
CA MET A 252 16.11 -9.55 0.30
C MET A 252 16.60 -9.88 1.71
N PRO A 253 17.89 -9.67 2.04
CA PRO A 253 18.38 -9.87 3.40
C PRO A 253 17.59 -9.04 4.40
N ALA A 254 17.22 -9.64 5.54
CA ALA A 254 16.39 -8.98 6.55
C ALA A 254 16.92 -7.60 7.01
N PRO A 255 18.23 -7.38 7.21
CA PRO A 255 18.75 -6.05 7.53
C PRO A 255 18.52 -5.02 6.42
N VAL A 256 18.62 -5.43 5.15
CA VAL A 256 18.39 -4.53 4.00
C VAL A 256 16.92 -4.13 3.94
N ARG A 257 15.99 -5.10 4.09
CA ARG A 257 14.55 -4.81 4.18
C ARG A 257 14.26 -3.86 5.33
N TRP A 258 14.85 -4.10 6.50
CA TRP A 258 14.67 -3.26 7.67
C TRP A 258 15.15 -1.82 7.42
N VAL A 259 16.32 -1.64 6.79
CA VAL A 259 16.83 -0.31 6.44
C VAL A 259 15.90 0.40 5.45
N LEU A 260 15.44 -0.29 4.41
CA LEU A 260 14.54 0.31 3.41
C LEU A 260 13.18 0.70 4.00
N ALA A 261 12.58 -0.17 4.82
CA ALA A 261 11.29 0.13 5.44
C ALA A 261 11.42 1.21 6.53
N ASN A 262 12.48 1.18 7.34
CA ASN A 262 12.52 1.96 8.58
C ASN A 262 13.44 3.17 8.54
N VAL A 263 14.62 3.06 7.94
CA VAL A 263 15.56 4.19 7.84
C VAL A 263 15.21 5.04 6.64
N VAL A 264 15.10 4.43 5.45
CA VAL A 264 14.71 5.16 4.24
C VAL A 264 13.27 5.66 4.37
N GLY A 265 12.36 4.82 4.87
CA GLY A 265 10.98 5.21 5.17
C GLY A 265 10.85 6.41 6.13
N THR A 266 11.87 6.72 6.95
CA THR A 266 11.85 7.92 7.82
C THR A 266 11.71 9.22 7.01
N TYR A 267 12.24 9.26 5.78
CA TYR A 267 12.24 10.47 4.95
C TYR A 267 10.83 11.01 4.66
N HIS A 268 9.86 10.12 4.51
CA HIS A 268 8.44 10.41 4.26
C HIS A 268 7.53 9.78 5.33
N GLY A 269 8.04 9.65 6.56
CA GLY A 269 7.46 8.83 7.62
C GLY A 269 5.96 9.00 7.89
N ASN A 270 5.47 10.24 7.83
CA ASN A 270 4.06 10.51 8.07
C ASN A 270 3.13 9.94 7.01
N TRP A 271 3.57 9.84 5.75
CA TRP A 271 2.77 9.30 4.65
C TRP A 271 2.48 7.82 4.88
N TRP A 272 3.45 7.10 5.45
CA TRP A 272 3.36 5.66 5.65
C TRP A 272 2.40 5.25 6.77
N ARG A 273 1.85 6.20 7.52
CA ARG A 273 0.85 5.90 8.54
C ARG A 273 -0.48 5.41 7.95
N PHE A 274 -0.72 5.68 6.67
CA PHE A 274 -1.90 5.22 5.92
C PHE A 274 -1.69 3.86 5.25
N ALA A 275 -0.48 3.29 5.33
CA ALA A 275 -0.17 2.00 4.75
C ALA A 275 -0.93 0.87 5.43
N SER A 276 -1.21 -0.18 4.67
CA SER A 276 -1.99 -1.33 5.13
C SER A 276 -1.21 -2.25 6.07
N CYS A 277 0.13 -2.27 6.00
CA CYS A 277 0.99 -3.11 6.83
C CYS A 277 1.90 -2.29 7.76
N SER A 278 2.30 -2.91 8.85
CA SER A 278 3.36 -2.44 9.76
C SER A 278 4.74 -2.60 9.12
N SER A 279 5.76 -2.00 9.75
CA SER A 279 7.15 -2.06 9.28
C SER A 279 7.74 -3.47 9.19
N ASP A 280 7.19 -4.41 9.95
CA ASP A 280 7.54 -5.82 9.89
C ASP A 280 6.77 -6.59 8.81
N GLY A 281 5.81 -5.97 8.13
CA GLY A 281 4.95 -6.53 7.10
C GLY A 281 3.72 -7.28 7.62
N SER A 282 3.36 -7.11 8.90
CA SER A 282 2.08 -7.60 9.44
C SER A 282 0.92 -6.66 9.08
N PRO A 283 -0.30 -7.19 8.87
CA PRO A 283 -1.50 -6.36 8.73
C PRO A 283 -1.67 -5.41 9.92
N ARG A 284 -2.07 -4.16 9.66
CA ARG A 284 -2.40 -3.17 10.70
C ARG A 284 -3.75 -2.53 10.47
N GLU A 285 -4.38 -2.08 11.56
CA GLU A 285 -5.56 -1.23 11.52
C GLU A 285 -5.23 0.05 10.72
N LEU A 286 -6.18 0.44 9.85
CA LEU A 286 -6.07 1.63 9.03
C LEU A 286 -6.25 2.87 9.91
N LEU A 287 -5.28 3.80 9.86
CA LEU A 287 -5.18 4.91 10.80
C LEU A 287 -6.49 5.73 10.89
N ALA A 288 -7.06 6.10 9.74
CA ALA A 288 -8.22 7.00 9.73
C ALA A 288 -9.46 6.34 10.37
N LEU A 289 -9.62 5.03 10.19
CA LEU A 289 -10.69 4.25 10.82
C LEU A 289 -10.45 4.15 12.33
N GLU A 290 -9.21 3.90 12.75
CA GLU A 290 -8.84 3.84 14.18
C GLU A 290 -9.12 5.16 14.90
N LEU A 291 -8.71 6.29 14.30
CA LEU A 291 -8.96 7.62 14.82
C LEU A 291 -10.45 7.93 14.91
N HIS A 292 -11.22 7.60 13.88
CA HIS A 292 -12.67 7.76 13.88
C HIS A 292 -13.34 6.93 14.98
N ALA A 293 -12.94 5.67 15.14
CA ALA A 293 -13.46 4.78 16.18
C ALA A 293 -13.15 5.31 17.60
N LYS A 294 -11.95 5.85 17.84
CA LYS A 294 -11.57 6.50 19.10
C LYS A 294 -12.43 7.73 19.38
N LYS A 295 -12.55 8.66 18.42
CA LYS A 295 -13.40 9.86 18.53
C LYS A 295 -14.86 9.50 18.82
N LYS A 296 -15.39 8.44 18.19
CA LYS A 296 -16.76 7.95 18.42
C LYS A 296 -16.96 7.40 19.84
N LYS A 297 -15.98 6.64 20.37
CA LYS A 297 -16.02 6.11 21.75
C LYS A 297 -15.98 7.23 22.78
N GLU A 298 -15.13 8.23 22.58
CA GLU A 298 -15.03 9.40 23.46
C GLU A 298 -16.34 10.21 23.51
N LYS A 299 -16.95 10.49 22.35
CA LYS A 299 -18.25 11.16 22.27
C LYS A 299 -19.35 10.38 23.00
N THR A 300 -19.38 9.05 22.82
CA THR A 300 -20.38 8.18 23.46
C THR A 300 -20.18 8.11 24.98
N GLY A 301 -18.93 7.98 25.44
CA GLY A 301 -18.58 7.97 26.87
C GLY A 301 -18.87 9.30 27.55
N ALA A 302 -18.59 10.43 26.90
CA ALA A 302 -18.93 11.76 27.39
C ALA A 302 -20.44 11.96 27.53
N GLN A 303 -21.23 11.51 26.54
CA GLN A 303 -22.70 11.55 26.61
C GLN A 303 -23.25 10.69 27.75
N GLN A 304 -22.70 9.48 27.97
CA GLN A 304 -23.10 8.64 29.09
C GLN A 304 -22.69 9.22 30.46
N GLY A 305 -21.54 9.89 30.54
CA GLY A 305 -21.08 10.59 31.74
C GLY A 305 -21.94 11.79 32.09
N GLN A 306 -22.33 12.60 31.10
CA GLN A 306 -23.28 13.70 31.28
C GLN A 306 -24.67 13.21 31.69
N ALA A 307 -25.17 12.14 31.08
CA ALA A 307 -26.46 11.54 31.46
C ALA A 307 -26.47 11.02 32.92
N LYS A 308 -25.38 10.39 33.36
CA LYS A 308 -25.24 9.94 34.77
C LYS A 308 -25.12 11.10 35.75
N SER A 309 -24.36 12.15 35.41
CA SER A 309 -24.22 13.36 36.24
C SER A 309 -25.55 14.11 36.40
N ALA A 310 -26.33 14.23 35.33
CA ALA A 310 -27.67 14.83 35.38
C ALA A 310 -28.65 13.99 36.23
N ALA A 311 -28.56 12.65 36.17
CA ALA A 311 -29.38 11.77 37.00
C ALA A 311 -29.01 11.84 38.49
N THR A 312 -27.73 12.00 38.84
CA THR A 312 -27.28 12.19 40.23
C THR A 312 -27.63 13.57 40.78
N SER A 313 -27.57 14.63 39.95
CA SER A 313 -27.98 15.99 40.33
C SER A 313 -29.50 16.12 40.56
N ALA A 314 -30.32 15.29 39.92
CA ALA A 314 -31.77 15.28 40.14
C ALA A 314 -32.20 14.51 41.40
N GLY A 315 -31.28 13.76 42.04
CA GLY A 315 -31.54 12.99 43.26
C GLY A 315 -31.29 13.74 44.57
N GLU A 316 -30.66 14.92 44.53
CA GLU A 316 -30.37 15.74 45.71
C GLU A 316 -31.24 17.01 45.70
N ASN A 317 -32.51 16.88 46.08
CA ASN A 317 -33.29 18.02 46.54
C ASN A 317 -33.90 17.70 47.93
N PRO A 318 -33.20 18.03 49.03
CA PRO A 318 -33.73 17.87 50.37
C PRO A 318 -34.50 19.13 50.73
N THR A 319 -35.83 19.15 50.53
CA THR A 319 -36.72 20.05 51.29
C THR A 319 -38.18 19.65 51.10
N ALA A 320 -38.74 18.97 52.10
CA ALA A 320 -40.15 19.11 52.44
C ALA A 320 -40.27 19.03 53.96
N ARG A 321 -40.25 20.21 54.60
CA ARG A 321 -40.75 20.43 55.94
C ARG A 321 -41.94 21.37 55.81
N ALA A 322 -43.13 20.86 56.09
CA ALA A 322 -44.24 21.57 56.75
C ALA A 322 -45.43 20.62 56.93
N ASP A 323 -45.78 20.44 58.20
CA ASP A 323 -47.12 20.37 58.80
C ASP A 323 -48.11 19.24 58.43
N GLU A 324 -48.39 18.34 59.40
CA GLU A 324 -49.64 18.31 60.20
C GLU A 324 -49.67 17.09 61.17
N LEU A 325 -50.15 17.39 62.39
CA LEU A 325 -50.43 16.55 63.59
C LEU A 325 -49.29 16.28 64.59
#